data_AF-E3G0D4-F1
#
_entry.id   AF-E3G0D4-F1
#
_cell.length_a   1.000
_cell.length_b   1.000
_cell.length_c   1.000
_cell.angle_alpha   90.00
_cell.angle_beta   90.00
_cell.angle_gamma   90.00
#
_symmetry.space_group_name_H-M   'P 1'
#
loop_
_entity.id
_entity.type
_entity.pdbx_description
1 polymer ?
#
loop_
_entity_poly.entity_id
_entity_poly.type
_entity_poly.pdbx_seq_one_letter_code
_entity_poly.pdbx_strand_id
1 'polypeptide(L)'
;MKVLMRGVHLSLSDGLKAYVDEHLVAHIERFADDEASEIDIALVDINGPKGGVDKECRVTMRMPGLEAVHVTETAETLHQAIDATRDRLEKALKRSIERRRSVATQGLPGDLEAKVPPY
;
A
#
# COMPACT_ATOMS: atom_id res chain seq x y z
N MET A 1 -10.99 9.24 0.66
CA MET A 1 -10.33 7.95 0.31
C MET A 1 -11.35 6.83 0.30
N LYS A 2 -11.35 5.98 -0.72
CA LYS A 2 -12.22 4.80 -0.81
C LYS A 2 -11.52 3.56 -0.28
N VAL A 3 -12.17 2.83 0.63
CA VAL A 3 -11.62 1.61 1.24
C VAL A 3 -12.36 0.38 0.70
N LEU A 4 -11.61 -0.58 0.17
CA LEU A 4 -12.09 -1.88 -0.29
C LEU A 4 -11.46 -2.96 0.58
N MET A 5 -12.28 -3.77 1.26
CA MET A 5 -11.79 -4.89 2.09
C MET A 5 -12.29 -6.22 1.54
N ARG A 6 -11.40 -7.19 1.42
CA ARG A 6 -11.68 -8.51 0.87
C ARG A 6 -11.07 -9.58 1.78
N GLY A 7 -11.87 -10.60 2.12
CA GLY A 7 -11.42 -11.78 2.84
C GLY A 7 -11.33 -12.97 1.89
N VAL A 8 -10.19 -13.64 1.85
CA VAL A 8 -9.95 -14.83 1.04
C VAL A 8 -9.71 -15.99 2.01
N HIS A 9 -10.55 -17.03 1.93
CA HIS A 9 -10.54 -18.17 2.87
C HIS A 9 -10.75 -17.79 4.34
N LEU A 10 -11.24 -16.57 4.63
CA LEU A 10 -11.60 -16.11 5.97
C LEU A 10 -12.86 -15.24 5.95
N SER A 11 -13.55 -15.18 7.09
CA SER A 11 -14.70 -14.28 7.29
C SER A 11 -14.24 -12.94 7.85
N LEU A 12 -14.61 -11.85 7.18
CA LEU A 12 -14.38 -10.48 7.66
C LEU A 12 -15.38 -10.15 8.77
N SER A 13 -15.06 -10.54 10.00
CA SER A 13 -15.82 -10.17 11.20
C SER A 13 -15.77 -8.65 11.43
N ASP A 14 -16.80 -8.08 12.04
CA ASP A 14 -16.85 -6.63 12.34
C ASP A 14 -15.66 -6.15 13.18
N GLY A 15 -15.20 -6.97 14.14
CA GLY A 15 -14.01 -6.65 14.93
C GLY A 15 -12.73 -6.56 14.10
N LEU A 16 -12.60 -7.38 13.05
CA LEU A 16 -11.44 -7.35 12.16
C LEU A 16 -11.49 -6.12 11.25
N LYS A 17 -12.68 -5.76 10.77
CA LYS A 17 -12.87 -4.51 9.99
C LYS A 17 -12.54 -3.29 10.84
N ALA A 18 -13.06 -3.21 12.06
CA ALA A 18 -12.78 -2.12 12.98
C ALA A 18 -11.28 -2.02 13.30
N TYR A 19 -10.61 -3.17 13.50
CA TYR A 19 -9.17 -3.20 13.74
C TYR A 19 -8.37 -2.65 12.55
N VAL A 20 -8.68 -3.09 11.33
CA VAL A 20 -8.04 -2.58 10.09
C VAL A 20 -8.32 -1.08 9.92
N ASP A 21 -9.54 -0.65 10.19
CA ASP A 21 -9.92 0.76 10.08
C ASP A 21 -9.12 1.65 11.04
N GLU A 22 -9.07 1.28 12.32
CA GLU A 22 -8.37 2.03 13.35
C GLU A 22 -6.84 1.97 13.20
N HIS A 23 -6.28 0.80 12.88
CA HIS A 23 -4.83 0.60 12.89
C HIS A 23 -4.16 0.87 11.54
N LEU A 24 -4.90 0.76 10.43
CA LEU A 24 -4.36 0.93 9.09
C LEU A 24 -5.00 2.11 8.37
N VAL A 25 -6.33 2.16 8.22
CA VAL A 25 -7.00 3.22 7.45
C VAL A 25 -6.76 4.60 8.06
N ALA A 26 -7.07 4.80 9.34
CA ALA A 26 -6.90 6.09 10.03
C ALA A 26 -5.44 6.59 10.00
N HIS A 27 -4.48 5.67 10.03
CA HIS A 27 -3.05 6.00 9.93
C HIS A 27 -2.61 6.39 8.53
N ILE A 28 -3.30 5.91 7.50
CA ILE A 28 -2.97 6.13 6.10
C ILE A 28 -3.73 7.34 5.54
N GLU A 29 -4.92 7.64 6.05
CA GLU A 29 -5.70 8.84 5.70
C GLU A 29 -4.89 10.12 5.84
N ARG A 30 -4.03 10.24 6.87
CA ARG A 30 -3.14 11.40 7.05
C ARG A 30 -2.13 11.62 5.92
N PHE A 31 -1.89 10.61 5.08
CA PHE A 31 -1.01 10.70 3.91
C PHE A 31 -1.78 10.84 2.60
N ALA A 32 -3.09 10.55 2.62
CA ALA A 32 -3.97 10.54 1.46
C ALA A 32 -5.16 11.49 1.68
N ASP A 33 -4.85 12.79 1.65
CA ASP A 33 -5.82 13.90 1.74
C ASP A 33 -6.81 13.93 0.56
N ASP A 34 -6.50 13.24 -0.54
CA ASP A 34 -7.29 13.28 -1.76
C ASP A 34 -8.44 12.27 -1.75
N GLU A 35 -9.67 12.74 -2.02
CA GLU A 35 -10.87 11.91 -2.10
C GLU A 35 -10.77 10.81 -3.17
N ALA A 36 -9.98 11.02 -4.22
CA ALA A 36 -9.78 10.04 -5.30
C ALA A 36 -8.78 8.93 -4.94
N SER A 37 -8.20 8.95 -3.72
CA SER A 37 -7.34 7.87 -3.25
C SER A 37 -8.15 6.60 -2.98
N GLU A 38 -7.66 5.44 -3.41
CA GLU A 38 -8.27 4.13 -3.20
C GLU A 38 -7.29 3.20 -2.49
N ILE A 39 -7.76 2.49 -1.47
CA ILE A 39 -7.02 1.43 -0.78
C ILE A 39 -7.78 0.12 -0.87
N ASP A 40 -7.14 -0.90 -1.44
CA ASP A 40 -7.64 -2.27 -1.53
C ASP A 40 -6.84 -3.15 -0.57
N ILE A 41 -7.55 -3.77 0.38
CA ILE A 41 -7.01 -4.59 1.45
C ILE A 41 -7.57 -6.00 1.27
N ALA A 42 -6.71 -6.94 0.92
CA ALA A 42 -7.04 -8.35 0.81
C ALA A 42 -6.34 -9.12 1.93
N LEU A 43 -7.16 -9.64 2.85
CA LEU A 43 -6.72 -10.53 3.91
C LEU A 43 -6.91 -11.97 3.44
N VAL A 44 -5.83 -12.74 3.43
CA VAL A 44 -5.81 -14.12 2.94
C VAL A 44 -5.40 -15.05 4.07
N ASP A 45 -6.20 -16.08 4.29
CA ASP A 45 -5.83 -17.20 5.15
C ASP A 45 -5.33 -18.36 4.27
N ILE A 46 -4.02 -18.57 4.26
CA ILE A 46 -3.38 -19.55 3.37
C ILE A 46 -3.59 -20.98 3.91
N ASN A 47 -3.80 -21.16 5.21
CA ASN A 47 -3.84 -22.48 5.83
C ASN A 47 -5.21 -22.76 6.47
N GLY A 48 -5.95 -23.68 5.86
CA GLY A 48 -7.12 -24.32 6.46
C GLY A 48 -6.77 -25.09 7.76
N PRO A 49 -7.65 -25.96 8.29
CA PRO A 49 -7.72 -26.38 9.71
C PRO A 49 -6.48 -27.08 10.34
N LYS A 50 -5.33 -27.13 9.67
CA LYS A 50 -4.11 -27.79 10.12
C LYS A 50 -3.09 -26.90 10.84
N GLY A 51 -3.39 -25.61 11.07
CA GLY A 51 -2.63 -24.75 11.97
C GLY A 51 -1.18 -24.51 11.53
N GLY A 52 -0.97 -23.41 10.79
CA GLY A 52 0.35 -22.95 10.37
C GLY A 52 0.41 -21.42 10.31
N VAL A 53 1.65 -20.92 10.31
CA VAL A 53 2.05 -19.50 10.27
C VAL A 53 1.78 -18.91 8.89
N ASP A 54 0.52 -18.71 8.50
CA ASP A 54 0.22 -18.38 7.10
C ASP A 54 -0.98 -17.42 6.95
N LYS A 55 -1.00 -16.31 7.68
CA LYS A 55 -1.93 -15.20 7.39
C LYS A 55 -1.22 -14.16 6.55
N GLU A 56 -1.85 -13.74 5.47
CA GLU A 56 -1.29 -12.77 4.54
C GLU A 56 -2.20 -11.55 4.44
N CYS A 57 -1.59 -10.37 4.47
CA CYS A 57 -2.24 -9.10 4.22
C CYS A 57 -1.64 -8.49 2.97
N ARG A 58 -2.46 -8.28 1.95
CA ARG A 58 -2.10 -7.60 0.72
C ARG A 58 -2.80 -6.26 0.71
N VAL A 59 -2.05 -5.19 0.56
CA VAL A 59 -2.58 -3.83 0.47
C VAL A 59 -2.09 -3.19 -0.81
N THR A 60 -3.03 -2.69 -1.59
CA THR A 60 -2.79 -1.90 -2.79
C THR A 60 -3.38 -0.52 -2.59
N MET A 61 -2.53 0.50 -2.63
CA MET A 61 -2.94 1.88 -2.50
C MET A 61 -2.69 2.63 -3.79
N ARG A 62 -3.72 3.32 -4.28
CA ARG A 62 -3.69 4.17 -5.45
C ARG A 62 -4.00 5.60 -5.03
N MET A 63 -3.14 6.53 -5.42
CA MET A 63 -3.35 7.95 -5.16
C MET A 63 -3.18 8.73 -6.47
N PRO A 64 -3.93 9.82 -6.66
CA PRO A 64 -3.81 10.64 -7.85
C PRO A 64 -2.41 11.30 -7.93
N GLY A 65 -1.76 11.15 -9.07
CA GLY A 65 -0.44 11.72 -9.32
C GLY A 65 0.72 11.00 -8.64
N LEU A 66 0.51 9.78 -8.12
CA LEU A 66 1.56 8.90 -7.59
C LEU A 66 1.44 7.51 -8.20
N GLU A 67 2.56 6.78 -8.24
CA GLU A 67 2.54 5.36 -8.61
C GLU A 67 1.78 4.54 -7.57
N ALA A 68 1.08 3.50 -8.03
CA ALA A 68 0.37 2.59 -7.14
C ALA A 68 1.36 1.87 -6.22
N VAL A 69 1.08 1.87 -4.92
CA VAL A 69 1.91 1.22 -3.90
C VAL A 69 1.30 -0.11 -3.55
N HIS A 70 2.07 -1.18 -3.73
CA HIS A 70 1.66 -2.54 -3.40
C HIS A 70 2.54 -3.08 -2.28
N VAL A 71 1.89 -3.57 -1.22
CA VAL A 71 2.55 -4.15 -0.04
C VAL A 71 1.90 -5.49 0.26
N THR A 72 2.72 -6.50 0.48
CA THR A 72 2.26 -7.83 0.89
C THR A 72 3.10 -8.29 2.06
N GLU A 73 2.45 -8.59 3.18
CA GLU A 73 3.08 -9.15 4.37
C GLU A 73 2.41 -10.45 4.77
N THR A 74 3.24 -11.39 5.26
CA THR A 74 2.81 -12.67 5.81
C THR A 74 3.24 -12.77 7.26
N ALA A 75 2.35 -13.17 8.15
CA ALA A 75 2.64 -13.34 9.58
C ALA A 75 1.87 -14.52 10.19
N GLU A 76 2.20 -14.84 11.46
CA GLU A 76 1.54 -15.91 12.21
C GLU A 76 0.06 -15.60 12.48
N THR A 77 -0.29 -14.33 12.57
CA THR A 77 -1.65 -13.85 12.84
C THR A 77 -2.01 -12.69 11.91
N LEU A 78 -3.31 -12.53 11.62
CA LEU A 78 -3.80 -11.41 10.80
C LEU A 78 -3.41 -10.06 11.40
N HIS A 79 -3.44 -9.93 12.73
CA HIS A 79 -3.10 -8.67 13.40
C HIS A 79 -1.64 -8.29 13.16
N GLN A 80 -0.71 -9.23 13.34
CA GLN A 80 0.70 -9.01 13.04
C GLN A 80 0.94 -8.69 11.56
N ALA A 81 0.22 -9.37 10.65
CA ALA A 81 0.32 -9.07 9.22
C ALA A 81 -0.17 -7.65 8.90
N ILE A 82 -1.25 -7.20 9.56
CA ILE A 82 -1.80 -5.84 9.41
C ILE A 82 -0.81 -4.79 9.94
N ASP A 83 -0.25 -4.98 11.14
CA ASP A 83 0.73 -4.06 11.72
C ASP A 83 2.00 -3.96 10.86
N ALA A 84 2.55 -5.09 10.43
CA ALA A 84 3.70 -5.11 9.53
C ALA A 84 3.40 -4.42 8.19
N THR A 85 2.20 -4.66 7.65
CA THR A 85 1.76 -4.05 6.39
C THR A 85 1.64 -2.54 6.54
N ARG A 86 1.07 -2.06 7.65
CA ARG A 86 0.95 -0.64 7.97
C ARG A 86 2.33 0.01 8.01
N ASP A 87 3.29 -0.56 8.75
CA ASP A 87 4.64 0.00 8.85
C ASP A 87 5.35 0.08 7.50
N ARG A 88 5.19 -0.95 6.66
CA ARG A 88 5.79 -0.99 5.33
C ARG A 88 5.09 -0.05 4.35
N LEU A 89 3.77 0.05 4.43
CA LEU A 89 2.95 0.97 3.63
C LEU A 89 3.28 2.43 3.98
N GLU A 90 3.39 2.79 5.25
CA GLU A 90 3.82 4.14 5.66
C GLU A 90 5.17 4.53 5.05
N LYS A 91 6.16 3.62 5.12
CA LYS A 91 7.49 3.86 4.55
C LYS A 91 7.43 3.99 3.03
N ALA A 92 6.62 3.17 2.37
CA ALA A 92 6.45 3.23 0.93
C ALA A 92 5.74 4.53 0.49
N LEU A 93 4.70 4.97 1.21
CA LEU A 93 4.00 6.22 0.95
C LEU A 93 4.89 7.44 1.14
N LYS A 94 5.64 7.50 2.24
CA LYS A 94 6.63 8.58 2.48
C LYS A 94 7.61 8.67 1.32
N ARG A 95 8.18 7.53 0.89
CA ARG A 95 9.10 7.48 -0.26
C ARG A 95 8.45 7.93 -1.56
N SER A 96 7.20 7.54 -1.84
CA SER A 96 6.48 7.95 -3.05
C SER A 96 6.20 9.47 -3.06
N ILE A 97 5.78 10.03 -1.92
CA ILE A 97 5.55 11.47 -1.76
C ILE A 97 6.86 12.25 -1.88
N GLU A 98 7.93 11.80 -1.23
CA GLU A 98 9.27 12.40 -1.34
C GLU A 98 9.75 12.37 -2.79
N ARG A 99 9.60 11.23 -3.48
CA ARG A 99 9.99 11.10 -4.89
C ARG A 99 9.23 12.09 -5.78
N ARG A 100 7.93 12.29 -5.57
CA ARG A 100 7.15 13.33 -6.29
C ARG A 100 7.70 14.73 -6.02
N ARG A 101 8.08 15.03 -4.78
CA ARG A 101 8.67 16.33 -4.40
C ARG A 101 10.05 16.54 -5.02
N SER A 102 10.86 15.48 -5.17
CA SER A 102 12.16 15.52 -5.85
C SER A 102 12.02 15.66 -7.37
N VAL A 103 11.06 14.95 -7.99
CA VAL A 103 10.82 14.99 -9.43
C VAL A 103 10.25 16.34 -9.88
N ALA A 104 9.46 17.01 -9.03
CA ALA A 104 9.01 18.39 -9.29
C ALA A 104 10.19 19.39 -9.45
N THR A 105 11.37 19.07 -8.89
CA THR A 105 12.59 19.87 -9.02
C THR A 105 13.51 19.39 -10.16
N GLN A 106 13.22 18.24 -10.79
CA GLN A 106 14.02 17.67 -11.91
C GLN A 106 13.31 17.77 -13.27
N GLY A 107 12.32 18.65 -13.41
CA GLY A 107 11.57 18.89 -14.65
C GLY A 107 12.33 19.64 -15.76
N LEU A 108 13.66 19.54 -15.84
CA LEU A 108 14.44 19.91 -17.02
C LEU A 108 15.41 18.76 -17.32
N PRO A 109 15.13 17.89 -18.31
CA PRO A 109 16.13 16.97 -18.80
C PRO A 109 17.23 17.77 -19.50
N GLY A 110 18.34 18.00 -18.80
CA GLY A 110 19.56 18.60 -19.35
C GLY A 110 20.36 17.66 -20.25
N ASP A 111 19.71 16.72 -20.94
CA ASP A 111 20.38 15.69 -21.74
C ASP A 111 19.67 15.54 -23.09
N LEU A 112 19.74 16.60 -23.90
CA LEU A 112 19.51 16.55 -25.35
C LEU A 112 20.76 16.97 -26.15
N GLU A 113 21.90 17.09 -25.47
CA GLU A 113 23.17 17.45 -26.09
C GLU A 113 24.14 16.25 -26.07
N ALA A 114 23.89 15.26 -26.92
CA ALA A 114 24.97 14.45 -27.51
C ALA A 114 24.45 13.49 -28.59
N LYS A 115 25.02 13.66 -29.79
CA LYS A 115 25.11 12.70 -30.90
C LYS A 115 23.93 12.67 -31.89
N VAL A 116 23.84 13.73 -32.69
CA VAL A 116 23.47 13.58 -34.11
C VAL A 116 24.77 13.45 -34.91
N PRO A 117 25.12 12.28 -35.48
CA PRO A 117 26.25 12.18 -36.40
C PRO A 117 25.89 12.87 -37.73
N PRO A 118 26.81 13.67 -38.31
CA PRO A 118 26.58 14.27 -39.61
C PRO A 118 26.69 13.22 -40.71
N TYR A 119 25.71 13.18 -41.60
CA TYR A 119 25.83 12.64 -42.96
C TYR A 119 25.28 13.67 -43.94
#